data_AF-A0A523Q3I9-F1
#
_entry.id   AF-A0A523Q3I9-F1
#
_cell.length_a   1.000
_cell.length_b   1.000
_cell.length_c   1.000
_cell.angle_alpha   90.00
_cell.angle_beta   90.00
_cell.angle_gamma   90.00
#
_symmetry.space_group_name_H-M   'P 1'
#
loop_
_entity.id
_entity.type
_entity.pdbx_description
1 polymer ?
#
loop_
_entity_poly.entity_id
_entity_poly.type
_entity_poly.pdbx_seq_one_letter_code
_entity_poly.pdbx_strand_id
1 'polypeptide(L)' 'MDRVCNDHEALIITRHGQQSVVMLSLEDYHALEETAYLLRNPANARRLLFAAAQLSAGQGTPQDLVP' A
#
# COMPACT_ATOMS: atom_id res chain seq x y z
N MET A 1 -20.46 5.38 3.64
CA MET A 1 -19.02 5.70 3.58
C MET A 1 -18.29 5.10 4.75
N ASP A 2 -18.85 5.18 5.96
CA ASP A 2 -18.25 4.62 7.18
C ASP A 2 -17.76 3.18 7.04
N ARG A 3 -18.53 2.31 6.38
CA ARG A 3 -18.08 0.93 6.10
C ARG A 3 -16.78 0.86 5.29
N VAL A 4 -16.64 1.69 4.25
CA VAL A 4 -15.43 1.76 3.42
C VAL A 4 -14.23 2.25 4.24
N CYS A 5 -14.46 3.22 5.15
CA CYS A 5 -13.41 3.75 6.01
C CYS A 5 -13.02 2.81 7.16
N ASN A 6 -13.99 2.15 7.80
CA ASN A 6 -13.75 1.34 9.00
C ASN A 6 -13.26 -0.07 8.66
N ASP A 7 -13.76 -0.63 7.56
CA ASP A 7 -13.45 -2.01 7.19
C ASP A 7 -12.31 -2.07 6.16
N HIS A 8 -11.85 -0.92 5.64
CA HIS A 8 -10.86 -0.81 4.55
C HIS A 8 -11.25 -1.64 3.31
N GLU A 9 -12.56 -1.74 3.05
CA GLU A 9 -13.13 -2.48 1.92
C GLU A 9 -13.51 -1.54 0.77
N ALA A 10 -12.97 -1.83 -0.42
CA ALA A 10 -13.32 -1.09 -1.63
C ALA A 10 -14.78 -1.30 -2.04
N LEU A 11 -15.49 -0.22 -2.37
CA LEU A 11 -16.84 -0.28 -2.93
C LEU A 11 -16.80 0.00 -4.44
N ILE A 12 -17.27 -0.95 -5.24
CA ILE A 12 -17.45 -0.78 -6.69
C ILE A 12 -18.84 -0.21 -6.96
N ILE A 13 -18.89 0.96 -7.60
CA ILE A 13 -20.13 1.62 -8.01
C ILE A 13 -20.32 1.35 -9.50
N THR A 14 -21.29 0.51 -9.83
CA THR A 14 -21.66 0.19 -11.22
C THR A 14 -22.76 1.13 -11.71
N ARG A 15 -22.68 1.55 -12.98
CA ARG A 15 -23.69 2.43 -13.60
C ARG A 15 -24.16 1.81 -14.92
N HIS A 16 -25.47 1.70 -15.11
CA HIS A 16 -26.06 1.04 -16.29
C HIS A 16 -25.54 1.64 -17.60
N GLY A 17 -24.82 0.84 -18.38
CA GLY A 17 -24.25 1.24 -19.67
C GLY A 17 -23.15 2.32 -19.59
N GLN A 18 -22.63 2.62 -18.40
CA GLN A 18 -21.60 3.63 -18.18
C GLN A 18 -20.40 3.03 -17.44
N GLN A 19 -19.29 3.79 -17.40
CA GLN A 19 -18.08 3.37 -16.69
C GLN A 19 -18.33 3.27 -15.18
N SER A 20 -17.86 2.17 -14.58
CA SER A 20 -17.84 1.96 -13.13
C SER A 20 -16.75 2.79 -12.48
N VAL A 21 -16.94 3.12 -11.20
CA VAL A 21 -15.92 3.76 -10.36
C VAL A 21 -15.69 2.93 -9.09
N VAL A 22 -14.51 3.09 -8.49
CA VAL A 22 -14.17 2.50 -7.20
C VAL A 22 -14.13 3.61 -6.17
N MET A 23 -14.69 3.34 -5.00
CA MET A 23 -14.59 4.19 -3.83
C MET A 23 -13.73 3.49 -2.78
N LEU A 24 -12.75 4.23 -2.27
CA LEU A 24 -11.84 3.83 -1.21
C LEU A 24 -11.91 4.88 -0.10
N SER A 25 -11.43 4.51 1.09
CA SER A 25 -11.09 5.53 2.08
C SER A 25 -9.93 6.37 1.54
N LEU A 26 -9.80 7.61 2.03
CA LEU A 26 -8.68 8.45 1.62
C LEU A 26 -7.33 7.84 2.06
N GLU A 27 -7.32 7.18 3.23
CA GLU A 27 -6.15 6.48 3.75
C GLU A 27 -5.70 5.34 2.82
N ASP A 28 -6.63 4.49 2.38
CA ASP A 28 -6.30 3.39 1.46
C ASP A 28 -5.82 3.92 0.10
N TYR A 29 -6.42 5.01 -0.38
CA TYR A 29 -5.97 5.66 -1.61
C TYR A 29 -4.52 6.16 -1.48
N HIS A 30 -4.16 6.85 -0.39
CA HIS A 30 -2.79 7.28 -0.15
C HIS A 30 -1.82 6.11 0.03
N ALA A 31 -2.23 5.05 0.74
CA ALA A 31 -1.41 3.84 0.89
C ALA A 31 -1.12 3.18 -0.46
N LEU A 32 -2.10 3.13 -1.36
CA LEU A 32 -1.92 2.65 -2.73
C LEU A 32 -0.98 3.55 -3.54
N GLU A 33 -1.13 4.87 -3.45
CA GLU A 33 -0.24 5.82 -4.13
C GLU A 33 1.20 5.69 -3.65
N GLU A 34 1.43 5.62 -2.34
CA GLU A 34 2.76 5.45 -1.76
C GLU A 34 3.38 4.10 -2.14
N THR A 35 2.61 3.02 -2.05
CA THR A 35 3.07 1.69 -2.46
C THR A 35 3.45 1.68 -3.94
N ALA A 36 2.59 2.24 -4.80
CA ALA A 36 2.89 2.36 -6.23
C ALA A 36 4.14 3.20 -6.47
N TYR A 37 4.31 4.31 -5.74
CA TYR A 37 5.48 5.17 -5.83
C TYR A 37 6.77 4.42 -5.45
N LEU A 38 6.79 3.73 -4.31
CA LEU A 38 7.94 2.97 -3.82
C LEU A 38 8.31 1.84 -4.78
N LEU A 39 7.32 1.17 -5.37
CA LEU A 39 7.54 0.04 -6.27
C LEU A 39 7.75 0.42 -7.75
N ARG A 40 7.55 1.70 -8.12
CA ARG A 40 7.66 2.17 -9.52
C ARG A 40 9.05 1.96 -10.12
N ASN A 41 10.11 2.08 -9.32
CA ASN A 41 11.48 1.85 -9.77
C ASN A 41 11.89 0.40 -9.47
N PRO A 42 12.25 -0.42 -10.48
CA PRO A 42 12.61 -1.83 -10.27
C PRO A 42 13.75 -2.05 -9.28
N ALA A 43 14.76 -1.18 -9.27
CA ALA A 43 15.88 -1.28 -8.34
C ALA A 43 15.43 -0.99 -6.90
N ASN A 44 14.58 0.02 -6.69
CA ASN A 44 14.04 0.32 -5.38
C ASN A 44 13.07 -0.77 -4.89
N ALA A 45 12.18 -1.25 -5.76
CA ALA A 45 11.26 -2.34 -5.47
C ALA A 45 12.01 -3.59 -5.00
N ARG A 46 13.05 -4.01 -5.75
CA ARG A 46 13.90 -5.15 -5.37
C ARG A 46 14.54 -4.94 -4.00
N ARG A 47 15.11 -3.76 -3.74
CA ARG A 47 15.75 -3.44 -2.46
C ARG A 47 14.76 -3.51 -1.30
N LEU A 48 13.57 -2.91 -1.47
CA LEU A 48 12.54 -2.84 -0.44
C LEU A 48 11.97 -4.24 -0.12
N LEU A 49 11.59 -5.01 -1.16
CA LEU A 49 11.04 -6.35 -0.99
C LEU A 49 12.08 -7.30 -0.36
N PHE A 50 13.34 -7.20 -0.77
CA PHE A 50 14.42 -7.97 -0.16
C PHE A 50 14.64 -7.60 1.32
N ALA A 51 14.65 -6.31 1.65
CA ALA A 51 14.75 -5.86 3.04
C ALA A 51 13.58 -6.36 3.90
N ALA A 52 12.34 -6.27 3.39
CA ALA A 52 11.15 -6.78 4.06
C ALA A 52 11.25 -8.29 4.31
N ALA A 53 11.71 -9.08 3.32
CA ALA A 53 11.89 -10.52 3.46
C ALA A 53 12.94 -10.88 4.52
N GLN A 54 14.08 -10.18 4.55
CA GLN A 54 15.11 -10.39 5.57
C GLN A 54 14.59 -10.08 6.98
N LEU A 55 13.87 -8.97 7.15
CA LEU A 55 13.29 -8.59 8.44
C LEU A 55 12.26 -9.63 8.91
N SER A 56 11.36 -10.10 8.04
CA SER A 56 10.41 -11.17 8.35
C SER A 56 11.09 -12.50 8.69
N ALA A 57 12.30 -12.75 8.16
CA ALA A 57 13.11 -13.91 8.50
C ALA A 57 13.98 -13.72 9.76
N GLY A 58 13.83 -12.61 10.48
CA GLY A 58 14.60 -12.32 11.70
C GLY A 58 16.07 -11.96 11.45
N GLN A 59 16.44 -11.59 10.22
CA GLN A 59 17.81 -11.26 9.82
C GLN A 59 18.15 -9.77 10.05
N GLY A 60 17.24 -9.01 10.67
CA GLY A 60 17.49 -7.63 11.06
C GLY A 60 18.52 -7.54 12.18
N THR A 61 19.38 -6.52 12.12
CA THR A 61 20.32 -6.21 13.21
C THR A 61 19.85 -4.93 13.91
N PRO A 62 19.61 -4.96 15.23
CA PRO A 62 19.32 -3.75 16.00
C PRO A 62 20.51 -2.79 15.90
N GLN A 63 20.21 -1.50 15.71
CA GLN A 63 21.18 -0.43 15.64
C GLN A 63 20.64 0.74 16.46
N ASP A 64 21.50 1.37 17.25
CA ASP A 64 21.16 2.63 17.92
C ASP A 64 21.10 3.76 16.89
N LEU A 65 20.22 4.74 17.14
CA LEU A 65 20.11 5.92 16.28
C LEU A 65 21.38 6.77 16.43
N VAL A 66 21.94 7.20 15.30
CA VAL A 66 23.02 8.19 15.29
C VAL A 66 22.39 9.58 15.48
N PRO A 67 22.94 10.44 16.37
CA PRO A 67 22.40 11.77 16.66
C PRO A 67 22.36 12.73 15.46
#